data_AF-A0A8H2X000-F1
#
_entry.id   AF-A0A8H2X000-F1
#
_cell.length_a   1.000
_cell.length_b   1.000
_cell.length_c   1.000
_cell.angle_alpha   90.00
_cell.angle_beta   90.00
_cell.angle_gamma   90.00
#
_symmetry.space_group_name_H-M   'P 1'
#
loop_
_entity.id
_entity.type
_entity.pdbx_description
1 polymer ?
#
loop_
_entity_poly.entity_id
_entity_poly.type
_entity_poly.pdbx_seq_one_letter_code
_entity_poly.pdbx_strand_id
1 'polypeptide(L)'
;MQDLESTLNDLSSSLETLSTLNEGEPPLELDTESSEALVTWKSSTLKILERLENVLNREAAALSLAERARVISLAAVFIGQDNFTNEACRAVAQGKSQFRSTTRPTEVLQGCLGSIDTVDRAVATRVLNDYIKPLFQASVHPGVHLDTGRMKHNAISVQSMYDEQPWKVKGSGSWNILVWVLWSINENDIEILWPLIIPPLLTLLDDYKSTYKIRGVEVTNALLKKAPSSLLRRTGVDELLFKSLRGALQNLTSDSSPELLCTAMPCYLTLVDLVLPNGLRRPQSLC
;
A
#
# COMPACT_ATOMS: atom_id res chain seq x y z
N MET A 1 4.95 -22.79 15.89
CA MET A 1 4.26 -23.11 14.61
C MET A 1 2.74 -23.25 14.71
N GLN A 2 2.16 -24.18 15.48
CA GLN A 2 0.68 -24.33 15.56
C GLN A 2 -0.03 -23.07 16.09
N ASP A 3 0.61 -22.35 17.04
CA ASP A 3 0.10 -21.08 17.58
C ASP A 3 0.20 -19.92 16.57
N LEU A 4 1.25 -19.89 15.75
CA LEU A 4 1.40 -18.92 14.66
C LEU A 4 0.31 -19.10 13.61
N GLU A 5 0.11 -20.33 13.15
CA GLU A 5 -0.91 -20.63 12.14
C GLU A 5 -2.32 -20.30 12.64
N SER A 6 -2.64 -20.65 13.89
CA SER A 6 -3.89 -20.25 14.55
C SER A 6 -4.04 -18.73 14.56
N THR A 7 -3.03 -17.99 14.97
CA THR A 7 -3.11 -16.53 15.06
C THR A 7 -3.24 -15.86 13.69
N LEU A 8 -2.56 -16.39 12.66
CA LEU A 8 -2.69 -15.90 11.28
C LEU A 8 -4.07 -16.21 10.69
N ASN A 9 -4.68 -17.35 11.04
CA ASN A 9 -6.05 -17.67 10.66
C ASN A 9 -7.06 -16.73 11.34
N ASP A 10 -6.87 -16.46 12.64
CA ASP A 10 -7.71 -15.53 13.41
C ASP A 10 -7.65 -14.12 12.80
N LEU A 11 -6.45 -13.65 12.44
CA LEU A 11 -6.27 -12.33 11.81
C LEU A 11 -6.89 -12.28 10.41
N SER A 12 -6.73 -13.34 9.61
CA SER A 12 -7.37 -13.46 8.29
C SER A 12 -8.89 -13.39 8.40
N SER A 13 -9.49 -14.14 9.32
CA SER A 13 -10.94 -14.12 9.57
C SER A 13 -11.42 -12.75 10.07
N SER A 14 -10.59 -12.06 10.87
CA SER A 14 -10.90 -10.68 11.28
C SER A 14 -10.96 -9.74 10.07
N LEU A 15 -10.02 -9.83 9.14
CA LEU A 15 -10.01 -9.02 7.91
C LEU A 15 -11.17 -9.38 6.96
N GLU A 16 -11.58 -10.65 6.90
CA GLU A 16 -12.80 -11.03 6.19
C GLU A 16 -14.04 -10.39 6.82
N THR A 17 -14.12 -10.36 8.16
CA THR A 17 -15.21 -9.68 8.87
C THR A 17 -15.24 -8.18 8.55
N LEU A 18 -14.08 -7.52 8.44
CA LEU A 18 -13.99 -6.11 8.04
C LEU A 18 -14.70 -5.84 6.70
N SER A 19 -14.57 -6.75 5.73
CA SER A 19 -15.24 -6.61 4.43
C SER A 19 -16.77 -6.59 4.52
N THR A 20 -17.33 -7.23 5.56
CA THR A 20 -18.79 -7.33 5.77
C THR A 20 -19.36 -6.22 6.63
N LEU A 21 -18.53 -5.56 7.46
CA LEU A 21 -18.96 -4.52 8.39
C LEU A 21 -19.37 -3.20 7.71
N ASN A 22 -19.19 -3.07 6.39
CA ASN A 22 -19.24 -1.78 5.71
C ASN A 22 -19.98 -1.76 4.37
N GLU A 23 -21.06 -2.55 4.24
CA GLU A 23 -21.87 -2.68 3.01
C GLU A 23 -21.06 -3.00 1.72
N GLY A 24 -19.80 -3.41 1.86
CA GLY A 24 -18.93 -3.86 0.76
C GLY A 24 -17.98 -2.82 0.17
N GLU A 25 -17.91 -1.55 0.63
CA GLU A 25 -16.97 -0.56 0.07
C GLU A 25 -16.14 0.19 1.13
N PRO A 26 -15.01 -0.37 1.59
CA PRO A 26 -13.92 0.39 2.20
C PRO A 26 -13.09 1.12 1.12
N PRO A 27 -12.81 2.43 1.24
CA PRO A 27 -12.47 3.03 2.51
C PRO A 27 -13.65 3.87 2.98
N LEU A 28 -13.98 3.68 4.25
CA LEU A 28 -14.63 4.71 5.05
C LEU A 28 -13.93 6.04 4.79
N GLU A 29 -14.70 7.05 4.40
CA GLU A 29 -14.23 8.42 4.29
C GLU A 29 -13.51 8.80 5.58
N LEU A 30 -12.32 9.39 5.49
CA LEU A 30 -11.42 9.66 6.62
C LEU A 30 -12.07 10.42 7.79
N ASP A 31 -13.21 11.08 7.53
CA ASP A 31 -13.93 11.91 8.50
C ASP A 31 -15.24 11.29 9.03
N THR A 32 -15.59 10.06 8.63
CA THR A 32 -16.81 9.39 9.15
C THR A 32 -16.60 8.82 10.55
N GLU A 33 -17.51 9.16 11.48
CA GLU A 33 -17.52 8.57 12.83
C GLU A 33 -17.52 7.04 12.72
N SER A 34 -16.55 6.41 13.40
CA SER A 34 -16.45 4.96 13.40
C SER A 34 -17.69 4.36 14.07
N SER A 35 -18.39 3.46 13.38
CA SER A 35 -19.50 2.71 13.98
C SER A 35 -19.04 1.94 15.22
N GLU A 36 -19.94 1.72 16.18
CA GLU A 36 -19.65 0.93 17.39
C GLU A 36 -19.14 -0.48 17.05
N ALA A 37 -19.65 -1.06 15.97
CA ALA A 37 -19.19 -2.33 15.42
C ALA A 37 -17.72 -2.25 14.95
N LEU A 38 -17.34 -1.17 14.26
CA LEU A 38 -15.96 -0.97 13.82
C LEU A 38 -15.01 -0.74 15.01
N VAL A 39 -15.44 0.00 16.04
CA VAL A 39 -14.65 0.21 17.27
C VAL A 39 -14.41 -1.12 17.98
N THR A 40 -15.45 -1.95 18.11
CA THR A 40 -15.37 -3.29 18.71
C THR A 40 -14.45 -4.21 17.90
N TRP A 41 -14.56 -4.16 16.57
CA TRP A 41 -13.70 -4.91 15.65
C TRP A 41 -12.23 -4.50 15.78
N LYS A 42 -11.93 -3.19 15.84
CA LYS A 42 -10.56 -2.68 16.04
C LYS A 42 -9.95 -3.20 17.34
N SER A 43 -10.69 -3.13 18.45
CA SER A 43 -10.21 -3.61 19.76
C SER A 43 -9.93 -5.12 19.75
N SER A 44 -10.78 -5.90 19.09
CA SER A 44 -10.60 -7.35 18.96
C SER A 44 -9.40 -7.67 18.09
N THR A 45 -9.25 -6.98 16.95
CA THR A 45 -8.13 -7.16 16.02
C THR A 45 -6.80 -6.76 16.63
N LEU A 46 -6.77 -5.69 17.44
CA LEU A 46 -5.58 -5.28 18.17
C LEU A 46 -5.05 -6.41 19.06
N LYS A 47 -5.93 -7.09 19.81
CA LYS A 47 -5.53 -8.24 20.65
C LYS A 47 -4.95 -9.39 19.82
N ILE A 48 -5.49 -9.63 18.62
CA ILE A 48 -4.96 -10.64 17.70
C ILE A 48 -3.56 -10.23 17.20
N LEU A 49 -3.37 -8.95 16.84
CA LEU A 49 -2.07 -8.41 16.44
C LEU A 49 -1.04 -8.50 17.58
N GLU A 50 -1.42 -8.16 18.81
CA GLU A 50 -0.54 -8.30 19.99
C GLU A 50 -0.17 -9.76 20.24
N ARG A 51 -1.11 -10.71 20.06
CA ARG A 51 -0.80 -12.14 20.11
C ARG A 51 0.18 -12.53 19.01
N LEU A 52 -0.01 -12.02 17.79
CA LEU A 52 0.89 -12.29 16.66
C LEU A 52 2.30 -11.77 16.94
N GLU A 53 2.43 -10.53 17.41
CA GLU A 53 3.71 -9.93 17.81
C GLU A 53 4.42 -10.79 18.87
N ASN A 54 3.70 -11.25 19.89
CA ASN A 54 4.24 -12.10 20.94
C ASN A 54 4.73 -13.46 20.42
N VAL A 55 4.01 -14.06 19.46
CA VAL A 55 4.42 -15.33 18.82
C VAL A 55 5.65 -15.12 17.95
N LEU A 56 5.67 -14.04 17.15
CA LEU A 56 6.81 -13.69 16.29
C LEU A 56 8.07 -13.43 17.11
N ASN A 57 7.97 -12.70 18.23
CA ASN A 57 9.11 -12.45 19.12
C ASN A 57 9.73 -13.73 19.71
N ARG A 58 8.99 -14.85 19.73
CA ARG A 58 9.49 -16.16 20.18
C ARG A 58 10.06 -17.02 19.05
N GLU A 59 9.51 -16.89 17.84
CA GLU A 59 9.75 -17.82 16.72
C GLU A 59 10.34 -17.17 15.45
N ALA A 60 10.67 -15.87 15.45
CA ALA A 60 11.03 -15.08 14.25
C ALA A 60 12.12 -15.72 13.37
N ALA A 61 13.17 -16.29 13.96
CA ALA A 61 14.30 -16.87 13.22
C ALA A 61 13.96 -18.17 12.46
N ALA A 62 12.79 -18.77 12.69
CA ALA A 62 12.39 -20.06 12.13
C ALA A 62 11.32 -19.96 11.02
N LEU A 63 10.89 -18.75 10.66
CA LEU A 63 9.80 -18.54 9.71
C LEU A 63 10.18 -18.95 8.28
N SER A 64 9.37 -19.82 7.68
CA SER A 64 9.47 -20.16 6.25
C SER A 64 9.12 -18.96 5.37
N LEU A 65 9.53 -19.01 4.11
CA LEU A 65 9.20 -17.97 3.12
C LEU A 65 7.68 -17.74 2.98
N ALA A 66 6.88 -18.81 3.07
CA ALA A 66 5.42 -18.72 2.99
C ALA A 66 4.82 -18.01 4.22
N GLU A 67 5.31 -18.34 5.42
CA GLU A 67 4.87 -17.72 6.66
C GLU A 67 5.26 -16.24 6.71
N ARG A 68 6.49 -15.90 6.29
CA ARG A 68 6.93 -14.49 6.17
C ARG A 68 5.99 -13.70 5.25
N ALA A 69 5.70 -14.23 4.06
CA ALA A 69 4.80 -13.57 3.12
C ALA A 69 3.39 -13.39 3.70
N ARG A 70 2.88 -14.40 4.41
CA ARG A 70 1.55 -14.37 5.04
C ARG A 70 1.46 -13.37 6.21
N VAL A 71 2.50 -13.28 7.03
CA VAL A 71 2.56 -12.27 8.11
C VAL A 71 2.55 -10.87 7.49
N ILE A 72 3.33 -10.64 6.44
CA ILE A 72 3.35 -9.35 5.73
C ILE A 72 1.97 -9.02 5.17
N SER A 73 1.33 -9.95 4.45
CA SER A 73 0.04 -9.70 3.82
C SER A 73 -1.08 -9.35 4.80
N LEU A 74 -0.97 -9.78 6.06
CA LEU A 74 -1.98 -9.53 7.09
C LEU A 74 -1.61 -8.34 7.99
N ALA A 75 -0.35 -8.22 8.42
CA ALA A 75 0.08 -7.15 9.31
C ALA A 75 0.28 -5.81 8.59
N ALA A 76 0.75 -5.82 7.33
CA ALA A 76 0.98 -4.59 6.58
C ALA A 76 -0.32 -3.82 6.25
N VAL A 77 -1.49 -4.47 6.35
CA VAL A 77 -2.80 -3.80 6.21
C VAL A 77 -2.95 -2.63 7.18
N PHE A 78 -2.36 -2.72 8.38
CA PHE A 78 -2.62 -1.79 9.47
C PHE A 78 -1.71 -0.57 9.49
N ILE A 79 -0.73 -0.46 8.59
CA ILE A 79 0.31 0.60 8.67
C ILE A 79 -0.17 2.00 8.26
N GLY A 80 -1.32 2.09 7.60
CA GLY A 80 -1.86 3.32 7.05
C GLY A 80 -2.63 4.18 8.07
N GLN A 81 -3.31 5.20 7.56
CA GLN A 81 -4.16 6.11 8.34
C GLN A 81 -5.66 5.88 8.07
N ASP A 82 -6.01 4.73 7.49
CA ASP A 82 -7.40 4.39 7.20
C ASP A 82 -8.24 4.25 8.47
N ASN A 83 -9.55 4.52 8.36
CA ASN A 83 -10.46 4.44 9.49
C ASN A 83 -10.61 3.03 10.05
N PHE A 84 -10.21 1.97 9.36
CA PHE A 84 -10.21 0.63 9.94
C PHE A 84 -8.97 0.37 10.81
N THR A 85 -7.93 1.21 10.76
CA THR A 85 -6.77 1.11 11.65
C THR A 85 -6.78 2.25 12.66
N ASN A 86 -5.89 2.17 13.65
CA ASN A 86 -5.65 3.22 14.63
C ASN A 86 -4.18 3.19 15.06
N GLU A 87 -3.79 4.15 15.89
CA GLU A 87 -2.39 4.25 16.33
C GLU A 87 -1.89 3.01 17.07
N ALA A 88 -2.75 2.33 17.83
CA ALA A 88 -2.37 1.10 18.53
C ALA A 88 -2.11 -0.06 17.56
N CYS A 89 -3.00 -0.29 16.58
CA CYS A 89 -2.82 -1.32 15.55
C CYS A 89 -1.56 -1.04 14.72
N ARG A 90 -1.33 0.23 14.33
CA ARG A 90 -0.11 0.65 13.63
C ARG A 90 1.15 0.35 14.44
N ALA A 91 1.14 0.74 15.71
CA ALA A 91 2.30 0.57 16.60
C ALA A 91 2.69 -0.91 16.76
N VAL A 92 1.71 -1.81 16.87
CA VAL A 92 1.97 -3.26 16.94
C VAL A 92 2.40 -3.81 15.58
N ALA A 93 1.79 -3.35 14.48
CA ALA A 93 2.13 -3.82 13.14
C ALA A 93 3.55 -3.42 12.70
N GLN A 94 3.92 -2.15 12.83
CA GLN A 94 5.23 -1.63 12.39
C GLN A 94 6.32 -1.72 13.48
N GLY A 95 5.92 -1.70 14.76
CA GLY A 95 6.80 -1.47 15.89
C GLY A 95 6.75 -0.03 16.37
N LYS A 96 7.08 0.21 17.64
CA LYS A 96 7.04 1.55 18.22
C LYS A 96 8.27 2.35 17.78
N SER A 97 8.11 3.21 16.78
CA SER A 97 9.06 4.32 16.56
C SER A 97 8.70 5.48 17.49
N GLN A 98 9.08 5.38 18.77
CA GLN A 98 8.96 6.52 19.67
C GLN A 98 10.03 7.56 19.34
N PHE A 99 9.69 8.54 18.49
CA PHE A 99 10.49 9.75 18.36
C PHE A 99 10.14 10.73 19.50
N ARG A 100 11.19 11.23 20.17
CA ARG A 100 11.27 12.32 21.17
C ARG A 100 11.13 11.98 22.67
N SER A 101 12.26 11.61 23.29
CA SER A 101 12.90 12.42 24.36
C SER A 101 14.34 11.96 24.60
N THR A 102 15.27 12.92 24.59
CA THR A 102 16.71 12.74 24.75
C THR A 102 17.07 12.36 26.19
N THR A 103 17.09 11.08 26.58
CA THR A 103 17.93 10.61 27.74
C THR A 103 17.98 9.11 28.02
N ARG A 104 17.35 8.21 27.25
CA ARG A 104 17.42 6.76 27.54
C ARG A 104 17.65 5.91 26.29
N PRO A 105 18.36 4.76 26.40
CA PRO A 105 18.48 3.80 25.30
C PRO A 105 17.06 3.39 24.87
N THR A 106 16.75 3.64 23.61
CA THR A 106 15.44 3.37 23.02
C THR A 106 15.30 1.85 22.87
N GLU A 107 14.44 1.23 23.68
CA GLU A 107 13.93 -0.11 23.36
C GLU A 107 13.03 0.05 22.12
N VAL A 108 13.60 -0.17 20.94
CA VAL A 108 12.82 -0.32 19.70
C VAL A 108 12.04 -1.61 19.87
N LEU A 109 10.78 -1.50 20.32
CA LEU A 109 9.88 -2.65 20.33
C LEU A 109 9.64 -3.05 18.88
N GLN A 110 10.17 -4.22 18.54
CA GLN A 110 10.10 -4.83 17.22
C GLN A 110 8.65 -5.29 16.99
N GLY A 111 7.91 -4.57 16.14
CA GLY A 111 6.53 -4.94 15.80
C GLY A 111 6.46 -6.19 14.94
N CYS A 112 5.25 -6.59 14.53
CA CYS A 112 5.03 -7.77 13.69
C CYS A 112 5.88 -7.75 12.41
N LEU A 113 5.90 -6.62 11.71
CA LEU A 113 6.66 -6.45 10.47
C LEU A 113 8.16 -6.26 10.74
N GLY A 114 8.53 -5.66 11.88
CA GLY A 114 9.92 -5.53 12.30
C GLY A 114 10.55 -6.87 12.67
N SER A 115 9.73 -7.83 13.13
CA SER A 115 10.15 -9.21 13.46
C SER A 115 10.54 -10.00 12.21
N ILE A 116 10.11 -9.54 11.04
CA ILE A 116 10.51 -10.10 9.76
C ILE A 116 11.80 -9.40 9.37
N ASP A 117 12.88 -10.17 9.29
CA ASP A 117 14.18 -9.72 8.77
C ASP A 117 14.06 -9.14 7.35
N THR A 118 15.20 -8.71 6.78
CA THR A 118 15.32 -8.17 5.42
C THR A 118 14.39 -8.85 4.42
N VAL A 119 13.49 -8.06 3.83
CA VAL A 119 12.55 -8.53 2.83
C VAL A 119 13.33 -8.81 1.55
N ASP A 120 13.68 -10.07 1.37
CA ASP A 120 14.30 -10.52 0.13
C ASP A 120 13.28 -10.50 -1.01
N ARG A 121 13.80 -10.49 -2.23
CA ARG A 121 13.02 -10.50 -3.46
C ARG A 121 12.00 -11.64 -3.50
N ALA A 122 12.32 -12.81 -2.95
CA ALA A 122 11.47 -13.99 -3.05
C ALA A 122 10.22 -13.84 -2.16
N VAL A 123 10.37 -13.30 -0.95
CA VAL A 123 9.25 -12.92 -0.08
C VAL A 123 8.40 -11.82 -0.73
N ALA A 124 9.02 -10.74 -1.24
CA ALA A 124 8.29 -9.67 -1.90
C ALA A 124 7.50 -10.17 -3.13
N THR A 125 8.13 -11.01 -3.96
CA THR A 125 7.49 -11.65 -5.11
C THR A 125 6.28 -12.47 -4.68
N ARG A 126 6.40 -13.21 -3.59
CA ARG A 126 5.31 -14.04 -3.06
C ARG A 126 4.17 -13.20 -2.51
N VAL A 127 4.46 -12.16 -1.73
CA VAL A 127 3.44 -11.22 -1.23
C VAL A 127 2.64 -10.64 -2.40
N LEU A 128 3.34 -10.15 -3.42
CA LEU A 128 2.70 -9.51 -4.56
C LEU A 128 1.93 -10.50 -5.45
N ASN A 129 2.45 -11.71 -5.70
CA ASN A 129 1.78 -12.69 -6.55
C ASN A 129 0.63 -13.43 -5.86
N ASP A 130 0.79 -13.83 -4.60
CA ASP A 130 -0.17 -14.71 -3.93
C ASP A 130 -1.31 -13.90 -3.29
N TYR A 131 -1.05 -12.65 -2.87
CA TYR A 131 -2.01 -11.86 -2.08
C TYR A 131 -2.48 -10.58 -2.77
N ILE A 132 -1.64 -9.91 -3.56
CA ILE A 132 -2.03 -8.65 -4.21
C ILE A 132 -2.59 -8.89 -5.61
N LYS A 133 -1.83 -9.53 -6.50
CA LYS A 133 -2.21 -9.75 -7.90
C LYS A 133 -3.64 -10.33 -8.05
N PRO A 134 -4.07 -11.35 -7.29
CA PRO A 134 -5.42 -11.92 -7.45
C PRO A 134 -6.55 -10.93 -7.16
N LEU A 135 -6.32 -9.93 -6.30
CA LEU A 135 -7.31 -8.90 -5.97
C LEU A 135 -7.58 -7.96 -7.15
N PHE A 136 -6.59 -7.72 -8.01
CA PHE A 136 -6.65 -6.75 -9.10
C PHE A 136 -6.83 -7.40 -10.50
N GLN A 137 -6.80 -8.72 -10.58
CA GLN A 137 -6.91 -9.46 -11.85
C GLN A 137 -8.25 -9.25 -12.59
N ALA A 138 -9.33 -8.97 -11.87
CA ALA A 138 -10.63 -8.66 -12.47
C ALA A 138 -10.76 -7.18 -12.89
N SER A 139 -9.93 -6.28 -12.34
CA SER A 139 -9.99 -4.83 -12.56
C SER A 139 -8.71 -4.31 -13.23
N VAL A 140 -8.37 -4.91 -14.36
CA VAL A 140 -7.10 -4.64 -15.05
C VAL A 140 -7.11 -3.24 -15.66
N HIS A 141 -6.10 -2.44 -15.32
CA HIS A 141 -5.92 -1.13 -15.91
C HIS A 141 -5.64 -1.23 -17.43
N PRO A 142 -6.46 -0.60 -18.31
CA PRO A 142 -6.39 -0.83 -19.75
C PRO A 142 -5.13 -0.24 -20.42
N GLY A 143 -4.48 0.71 -19.75
CA GLY A 143 -3.28 1.39 -20.23
C GLY A 143 -1.97 0.64 -19.98
N VAL A 144 -2.00 -0.58 -19.41
CA VAL A 144 -0.79 -1.33 -19.05
C VAL A 144 -0.85 -2.79 -19.47
N HIS A 145 0.29 -3.32 -19.89
CA HIS A 145 0.52 -4.76 -20.07
C HIS A 145 0.72 -5.43 -18.71
N LEU A 146 -0.19 -6.33 -18.32
CA LEU A 146 -0.13 -7.03 -17.03
C LEU A 146 1.18 -7.80 -16.81
N ASP A 147 1.69 -8.46 -17.85
CA ASP A 147 2.88 -9.32 -17.72
C ASP A 147 4.18 -8.52 -17.61
N THR A 148 4.19 -7.25 -18.03
CA THR A 148 5.41 -6.43 -18.07
C THR A 148 5.32 -5.15 -17.25
N GLY A 149 4.14 -4.74 -16.81
CA GLY A 149 3.91 -3.44 -16.16
C GLY A 149 4.23 -2.23 -17.05
N ARG A 150 4.28 -2.40 -18.37
CA ARG A 150 4.62 -1.33 -19.33
C ARG A 150 3.38 -0.69 -19.91
N MET A 151 3.49 0.57 -20.31
CA MET A 151 2.41 1.27 -21.02
C MET A 151 1.97 0.50 -22.27
N LYS A 152 0.66 0.49 -22.51
CA LYS A 152 0.01 0.03 -23.74
C LYS A 152 -0.51 1.23 -24.53
N HIS A 153 0.00 1.42 -25.75
CA HIS A 153 -0.40 2.56 -26.61
C HIS A 153 -1.83 2.45 -27.18
N ASN A 154 -2.37 1.23 -27.28
CA ASN A 154 -3.73 0.97 -27.80
C ASN A 154 -4.63 0.39 -26.70
N ALA A 155 -4.86 1.17 -25.65
CA ALA A 155 -5.73 0.79 -24.53
C ALA A 155 -7.18 0.60 -25.02
N ILE A 156 -7.82 -0.51 -24.61
CA ILE A 156 -9.25 -0.77 -24.85
C ILE A 156 -10.07 0.02 -23.81
N SER A 157 -11.38 0.19 -24.05
CA SER A 157 -12.33 0.91 -23.19
C SER A 157 -12.11 0.69 -21.69
N VAL A 158 -12.14 1.80 -20.93
CA VAL A 158 -12.03 1.84 -19.46
C VAL A 158 -13.19 1.15 -18.73
N GLN A 159 -14.26 0.78 -19.45
CA GLN A 159 -15.47 0.20 -18.84
C GLN A 159 -15.17 -1.11 -18.09
N SER A 160 -14.30 -1.97 -18.64
CA SER A 160 -13.97 -3.27 -18.04
C SER A 160 -13.26 -3.18 -16.69
N MET A 161 -12.72 -2.01 -16.33
CA MET A 161 -12.07 -1.77 -15.04
C MET A 161 -13.08 -1.62 -13.88
N TYR A 162 -14.34 -1.32 -14.21
CA TYR A 162 -15.39 -1.03 -13.25
C TYR A 162 -16.45 -2.13 -13.13
N ASP A 163 -16.34 -3.20 -13.91
CA ASP A 163 -17.33 -4.28 -13.92
C ASP A 163 -17.24 -5.16 -12.66
N GLU A 164 -16.05 -5.67 -12.33
CA GLU A 164 -15.79 -6.45 -11.12
C GLU A 164 -14.57 -5.89 -10.37
N GLN A 165 -14.78 -5.45 -9.12
CA GLN A 165 -13.75 -4.81 -8.30
C GLN A 165 -13.50 -5.54 -6.96
N PRO A 166 -13.05 -6.81 -6.98
CA PRO A 166 -12.90 -7.61 -5.77
C PRO A 166 -11.87 -7.04 -4.79
N TRP A 167 -10.89 -6.26 -5.25
CA TRP A 167 -9.94 -5.55 -4.40
C TRP A 167 -10.61 -4.52 -3.47
N LYS A 168 -11.77 -3.97 -3.82
CA LYS A 168 -12.51 -3.04 -2.95
C LYS A 168 -13.11 -3.78 -1.76
N VAL A 169 -13.63 -4.98 -1.97
CA VAL A 169 -14.30 -5.77 -0.91
C VAL A 169 -13.29 -6.58 -0.10
N LYS A 170 -12.45 -7.35 -0.79
CA LYS A 170 -11.54 -8.35 -0.18
C LYS A 170 -10.13 -7.81 0.05
N GLY A 171 -9.81 -6.65 -0.52
CA GLY A 171 -8.47 -6.06 -0.53
C GLY A 171 -8.31 -4.84 0.37
N SER A 172 -9.08 -4.73 1.46
CA SER A 172 -8.96 -3.66 2.45
C SER A 172 -7.51 -3.51 2.91
N GLY A 173 -6.91 -2.34 2.71
CA GLY A 173 -5.52 -2.07 3.05
C GLY A 173 -4.48 -2.73 2.14
N SER A 174 -4.86 -3.26 0.98
CA SER A 174 -3.91 -3.77 -0.04
C SER A 174 -2.92 -2.69 -0.51
N TRP A 175 -3.33 -1.42 -0.53
CA TRP A 175 -2.43 -0.28 -0.78
C TRP A 175 -1.35 -0.14 0.29
N ASN A 176 -1.67 -0.40 1.56
CA ASN A 176 -0.71 -0.36 2.66
C ASN A 176 0.34 -1.49 2.49
N ILE A 177 -0.07 -2.65 1.99
CA ILE A 177 0.86 -3.74 1.64
C ILE A 177 1.80 -3.30 0.50
N LEU A 178 1.28 -2.67 -0.56
CA LEU A 178 2.09 -2.14 -1.66
C LEU A 178 3.11 -1.11 -1.18
N VAL A 179 2.69 -0.15 -0.35
CA VAL A 179 3.56 0.87 0.26
C VAL A 179 4.66 0.19 1.09
N TRP A 180 4.30 -0.77 1.93
CA TRP A 180 5.26 -1.48 2.76
C TRP A 180 6.29 -2.25 1.94
N VAL A 181 5.85 -3.01 0.93
CA VAL A 181 6.75 -3.73 0.03
C VAL A 181 7.71 -2.76 -0.65
N LEU A 182 7.22 -1.64 -1.18
CA LEU A 182 8.05 -0.63 -1.81
C LEU A 182 9.11 -0.05 -0.86
N TRP A 183 8.78 0.20 0.41
CA TRP A 183 9.77 0.68 1.39
C TRP A 183 10.83 -0.38 1.72
N SER A 184 10.42 -1.65 1.80
CA SER A 184 11.26 -2.75 2.28
C SER A 184 12.16 -3.38 1.23
N ILE A 185 11.81 -3.33 -0.06
CA ILE A 185 12.62 -3.95 -1.12
C ILE A 185 13.91 -3.15 -1.44
N ASN A 186 14.90 -3.88 -1.96
CA ASN A 186 16.10 -3.28 -2.54
C ASN A 186 15.76 -2.58 -3.86
N GLU A 187 16.44 -1.47 -4.15
CA GLU A 187 16.28 -0.72 -5.41
C GLU A 187 16.58 -1.59 -6.64
N ASN A 188 17.49 -2.57 -6.53
CA ASN A 188 17.82 -3.49 -7.63
C ASN A 188 16.68 -4.46 -7.98
N ASP A 189 15.72 -4.69 -7.06
CA ASP A 189 14.61 -5.62 -7.26
C ASP A 189 13.38 -4.94 -7.89
N ILE A 190 13.33 -3.61 -7.94
CA ILE A 190 12.15 -2.86 -8.38
C ILE A 190 11.77 -3.18 -9.83
N GLU A 191 12.74 -3.35 -10.72
CA GLU A 191 12.47 -3.66 -12.14
C GLU A 191 11.87 -5.07 -12.30
N ILE A 192 12.26 -6.02 -11.44
CA ILE A 192 11.75 -7.39 -11.47
C ILE A 192 10.32 -7.45 -10.94
N LEU A 193 10.03 -6.69 -9.88
CA LEU A 193 8.71 -6.63 -9.26
C LEU A 193 7.75 -5.68 -9.98
N TRP A 194 8.25 -4.90 -10.94
CA TRP A 194 7.52 -3.90 -11.72
C TRP A 194 6.16 -4.39 -12.25
N PRO A 195 6.06 -5.57 -12.89
CA PRO A 195 4.79 -6.05 -13.45
C PRO A 195 3.72 -6.35 -12.39
N LEU A 196 4.12 -6.56 -11.14
CA LEU A 196 3.21 -6.84 -10.03
C LEU A 196 2.79 -5.58 -9.26
N ILE A 197 3.56 -4.50 -9.38
CA ILE A 197 3.34 -3.24 -8.65
C ILE A 197 2.54 -2.24 -9.50
N ILE A 198 2.89 -2.08 -10.78
CA ILE A 198 2.32 -1.02 -11.62
C ILE A 198 0.82 -1.20 -11.88
N PRO A 199 0.32 -2.39 -12.26
CA PRO A 199 -1.12 -2.56 -12.49
C PRO A 199 -1.99 -2.17 -11.29
N PRO A 200 -1.78 -2.69 -10.06
CA PRO A 200 -2.62 -2.31 -8.92
C PRO A 200 -2.44 -0.84 -8.52
N LEU A 201 -1.24 -0.26 -8.65
CA LEU A 201 -0.99 1.16 -8.42
C LEU A 201 -1.88 2.03 -9.32
N LEU A 202 -1.86 1.77 -10.64
CA LEU A 202 -2.65 2.56 -11.58
C LEU A 202 -4.15 2.31 -11.39
N THR A 203 -4.57 1.07 -11.07
CA THR A 203 -5.96 0.79 -10.75
C THR A 203 -6.46 1.64 -9.58
N LEU A 204 -5.65 1.83 -8.53
CA LEU A 204 -5.98 2.73 -7.40
C LEU A 204 -6.00 4.20 -7.82
N LEU A 205 -4.96 4.65 -8.53
CA LEU A 205 -4.78 6.06 -8.88
C LEU A 205 -5.83 6.57 -9.89
N ASP A 206 -6.30 5.69 -10.77
CA ASP A 206 -7.31 6.00 -11.78
C ASP A 206 -8.76 5.68 -11.35
N ASP A 207 -8.98 5.15 -10.14
CA ASP A 207 -10.33 4.90 -9.63
C ASP A 207 -11.17 6.20 -9.55
N TYR A 208 -12.48 6.10 -9.74
CA TYR A 208 -13.36 7.27 -9.72
C TYR A 208 -13.55 7.87 -8.32
N LYS A 209 -13.40 7.07 -7.24
CA LYS A 209 -13.52 7.58 -5.87
C LYS A 209 -12.21 8.19 -5.39
N SER A 210 -12.31 9.40 -4.86
CA SER A 210 -11.15 10.17 -4.37
C SER A 210 -10.38 9.44 -3.26
N THR A 211 -11.05 8.66 -2.41
CA THR A 211 -10.41 7.89 -1.33
C THR A 211 -9.38 6.89 -1.86
N TYR A 212 -9.70 6.12 -2.91
CA TYR A 212 -8.74 5.22 -3.54
C TYR A 212 -7.68 5.97 -4.34
N LYS A 213 -8.03 7.10 -4.96
CA LYS A 213 -7.03 7.96 -5.62
C LYS A 213 -5.95 8.41 -4.63
N ILE A 214 -6.34 8.84 -3.43
CA ILE A 214 -5.40 9.24 -2.37
C ILE A 214 -4.44 8.08 -2.06
N ARG A 215 -4.95 6.86 -1.89
CA ARG A 215 -4.11 5.67 -1.69
C ARG A 215 -3.22 5.34 -2.88
N GLY A 216 -3.72 5.51 -4.11
CA GLY A 216 -2.91 5.41 -5.33
C GLY A 216 -1.76 6.42 -5.36
N VAL A 217 -2.00 7.65 -4.88
CA VAL A 217 -0.96 8.69 -4.75
C VAL A 217 0.06 8.31 -3.68
N GLU A 218 -0.35 7.76 -2.55
CA GLU A 218 0.55 7.27 -1.49
C GLU A 218 1.48 6.16 -2.00
N VAL A 219 0.92 5.16 -2.71
CA VAL A 219 1.70 4.10 -3.36
C VAL A 219 2.64 4.69 -4.40
N THR A 220 2.19 5.69 -5.18
CA THR A 220 3.03 6.39 -6.16
C THR A 220 4.19 7.10 -5.48
N ASN A 221 3.96 7.82 -4.37
CA ASN A 221 5.02 8.46 -3.59
C ASN A 221 6.05 7.44 -3.09
N ALA A 222 5.63 6.26 -2.65
CA ALA A 222 6.54 5.18 -2.25
C ALA A 222 7.35 4.66 -3.45
N LEU A 223 6.71 4.52 -4.63
CA LEU A 223 7.36 4.08 -5.86
C LEU A 223 8.44 5.07 -6.32
N LEU A 224 8.14 6.38 -6.33
CA LEU A 224 9.07 7.41 -6.82
C LEU A 224 10.33 7.53 -5.96
N LYS A 225 10.30 7.10 -4.70
CA LYS A 225 11.48 7.02 -3.82
C LYS A 225 12.41 5.86 -4.16
N LYS A 226 11.95 4.86 -4.93
CA LYS A 226 12.70 3.63 -5.26
C LYS A 226 12.98 3.47 -6.74
N ALA A 227 12.08 3.93 -7.60
CA ALA A 227 12.16 3.74 -9.03
C ALA A 227 13.15 4.72 -9.66
N PRO A 228 14.19 4.25 -10.38
CA PRO A 228 15.08 5.15 -11.11
C PRO A 228 14.33 5.80 -12.28
N SER A 229 14.69 7.06 -12.58
CA SER A 229 14.06 7.83 -13.66
C SER A 229 14.14 7.15 -15.04
N SER A 230 15.20 6.39 -15.29
CA SER A 230 15.39 5.63 -16.53
C SER A 230 14.37 4.50 -16.69
N LEU A 231 13.97 3.85 -15.59
CA LEU A 231 12.97 2.78 -15.61
C LEU A 231 11.58 3.34 -15.91
N LEU A 232 11.20 4.44 -15.25
CA LEU A 232 9.92 5.13 -15.49
C LEU A 232 9.75 5.49 -16.98
N ARG A 233 10.75 6.15 -17.58
CA ARG A 233 10.72 6.53 -19.01
C ARG A 233 10.69 5.34 -19.94
N ARG A 234 11.59 4.38 -19.76
CA ARG A 234 11.73 3.23 -20.69
C ARG A 234 10.49 2.33 -20.67
N THR A 235 9.75 2.33 -19.58
CA THR A 235 8.48 1.60 -19.45
C THR A 235 7.25 2.41 -19.85
N GLY A 236 7.40 3.72 -20.08
CA GLY A 236 6.31 4.67 -20.34
C GLY A 236 5.42 4.92 -19.12
N VAL A 237 5.84 4.51 -17.92
CA VAL A 237 5.03 4.66 -16.70
C VAL A 237 5.03 6.11 -16.22
N ASP A 238 6.06 6.90 -16.51
CA ASP A 238 6.06 8.34 -16.26
C ASP A 238 4.88 9.06 -16.93
N GLU A 239 4.63 8.78 -18.21
CA GLU A 239 3.50 9.37 -18.95
C GLU A 239 2.15 8.95 -18.35
N LEU A 240 2.01 7.68 -17.94
CA LEU A 240 0.81 7.21 -17.26
C LEU A 240 0.61 7.92 -15.92
N LEU A 241 1.64 7.98 -15.08
CA LEU A 241 1.56 8.67 -13.79
C LEU A 241 1.24 10.16 -13.96
N PHE A 242 1.82 10.85 -14.95
CA PHE A 242 1.46 12.24 -15.25
C PHE A 242 -0.01 12.38 -15.64
N LYS A 243 -0.53 11.47 -16.45
CA LYS A 243 -1.94 11.47 -16.86
C LYS A 243 -2.86 11.23 -15.65
N SER A 244 -2.60 10.19 -14.88
CA SER A 244 -3.44 9.78 -13.74
C SER A 244 -3.39 10.83 -12.61
N LEU A 245 -2.21 11.35 -12.27
CA LEU A 245 -2.06 12.43 -11.29
C LEU A 245 -2.73 13.73 -11.76
N ARG A 246 -2.63 14.10 -13.04
CA ARG A 246 -3.36 15.25 -13.58
C ARG A 246 -4.87 15.03 -13.48
N GLY A 247 -5.34 13.83 -13.77
CA GLY A 247 -6.75 13.45 -13.60
C GLY A 247 -7.21 13.59 -12.15
N ALA A 248 -6.40 13.14 -11.19
CA ALA A 248 -6.67 13.34 -9.76
C ALA A 248 -6.77 14.84 -9.40
N LEU A 249 -5.86 15.66 -9.93
CA LEU A 249 -5.85 17.12 -9.70
C LEU A 249 -6.94 17.89 -10.43
N GLN A 250 -7.61 17.26 -11.41
CA GLN A 250 -8.79 17.82 -12.07
C GLN A 250 -10.08 17.41 -11.35
N ASN A 251 -10.04 16.35 -10.55
CA ASN A 251 -11.17 15.83 -9.77
C ASN A 251 -11.30 16.51 -8.40
N LEU A 252 -11.34 17.85 -8.38
CA LEU A 252 -11.40 18.67 -7.15
C LEU A 252 -12.84 19.02 -6.73
N THR A 253 -13.82 18.24 -7.16
CA THR A 253 -15.24 18.46 -6.85
C THR A 253 -15.76 17.55 -5.73
N SER A 254 -14.91 16.69 -5.16
CA SER A 254 -15.26 15.77 -4.07
C SER A 254 -15.04 16.37 -2.68
N ASP A 255 -15.66 15.82 -1.64
CA ASP A 255 -15.41 16.26 -0.25
C ASP A 255 -13.95 16.05 0.18
N SER A 256 -13.28 15.01 -0.37
CA SER A 256 -11.85 14.75 -0.14
C SER A 256 -10.89 15.60 -0.98
N SER A 257 -11.39 16.61 -1.71
CA SER A 257 -10.56 17.43 -2.62
C SER A 257 -9.38 18.14 -1.93
N PRO A 258 -9.50 18.70 -0.72
CA PRO A 258 -8.37 19.30 -0.02
C PRO A 258 -7.25 18.28 0.24
N GLU A 259 -7.59 17.09 0.71
CA GLU A 259 -6.60 16.04 0.98
C GLU A 259 -5.98 15.49 -0.30
N LEU A 260 -6.81 15.25 -1.33
CA LEU A 260 -6.33 14.81 -2.63
C LEU A 260 -5.36 15.83 -3.22
N LEU A 261 -5.64 17.13 -3.11
CA LEU A 261 -4.74 18.19 -3.54
C LEU A 261 -3.43 18.16 -2.74
N CYS A 262 -3.51 18.14 -1.41
CA CYS A 262 -2.34 18.12 -0.52
C CYS A 262 -1.44 16.90 -0.74
N THR A 263 -2.01 15.77 -1.15
CA THR A 263 -1.26 14.53 -1.35
C THR A 263 -0.75 14.41 -2.79
N ALA A 264 -1.58 14.72 -3.79
CA ALA A 264 -1.25 14.55 -5.21
C ALA A 264 -0.29 15.62 -5.73
N MET A 265 -0.38 16.86 -5.25
CA MET A 265 0.45 17.95 -5.78
C MET A 265 1.94 17.76 -5.48
N PRO A 266 2.36 17.42 -4.24
CA PRO A 266 3.77 17.10 -3.97
C PRO A 266 4.26 15.86 -4.73
N CYS A 267 3.40 14.85 -4.90
CA CYS A 267 3.71 13.65 -5.69
C CYS A 267 3.96 13.99 -7.16
N TYR A 268 3.10 14.81 -7.76
CA TYR A 268 3.25 15.31 -9.13
C TYR A 268 4.56 16.08 -9.30
N LEU A 269 4.89 16.98 -8.37
CA LEU A 269 6.15 17.73 -8.41
C LEU A 269 7.38 16.81 -8.28
N THR A 270 7.31 15.79 -7.43
CA THR A 270 8.37 14.78 -7.30
C THR A 270 8.59 14.04 -8.62
N LEU A 271 7.51 13.67 -9.32
CA LEU A 271 7.59 13.05 -10.65
C LEU A 271 8.20 14.01 -11.68
N VAL A 272 7.79 15.29 -11.67
CA VAL A 272 8.39 16.34 -12.52
C VAL A 272 9.89 16.43 -12.28
N ASP A 273 10.33 16.50 -11.03
CA ASP A 273 11.74 16.60 -10.70
C ASP A 273 12.50 15.36 -11.17
N LEU A 274 11.94 14.16 -10.97
CA LEU A 274 12.59 12.91 -11.36
C LEU A 274 12.69 12.73 -12.90
N VAL A 275 11.67 13.18 -13.64
CA VAL A 275 11.50 12.90 -15.07
C VAL A 275 11.80 14.11 -15.97
N LEU A 276 11.95 15.33 -15.49
CA LEU A 276 12.39 16.42 -16.38
C LEU A 276 13.92 16.57 -16.40
N PRO A 277 14.51 16.92 -17.56
CA PRO A 277 15.92 17.26 -17.65
C PRO A 277 16.27 18.42 -16.70
N ASN A 278 17.48 18.38 -16.13
CA ASN A 278 17.94 19.35 -15.13
C ASN A 278 17.79 20.83 -15.53
N GLY A 279 17.74 21.17 -16.82
CA GLY A 279 17.54 22.53 -17.31
C GLY A 279 16.16 23.15 -17.06
N LEU A 280 15.17 22.35 -16.63
CA LEU A 280 13.82 22.81 -16.26
C LEU A 280 13.53 22.70 -14.75
N ARG A 281 14.49 22.18 -13.95
CA ARG A 281 14.34 22.13 -12.48
C ARG A 281 14.55 23.52 -11.90
N ARG A 282 13.75 23.91 -10.90
CA ARG A 282 13.94 25.19 -10.21
C ARG A 282 15.38 25.26 -9.67
N PRO A 283 16.08 26.39 -9.81
CA PRO A 283 17.39 26.55 -9.20
C PRO A 283 17.28 26.35 -7.68
N GLN A 284 18.03 25.39 -7.15
CA GLN A 284 18.09 25.07 -5.71
C GLN A 284 18.77 26.18 -4.89
N SER A 285 19.23 27.26 -5.53
CA SER A 285 19.79 28.43 -4.87
C SER A 285 18.69 29.49 -4.68
N LEU A 286 17.91 29.36 -3.61
CA LEU A 286 17.19 30.45 -2.92
C LEU A 286 16.45 29.86 -1.69
N CYS A 287 17.22 29.36 -0.74
CA CYS A 287 16.88 29.29 0.69
C CYS A 287 18.11 29.76 1.47
#